data_AF-A0A1B0FLW4-F1
#
_entry.id   AF-A0A1B0FLW4-F1
#
_cell.length_a   1.000
_cell.length_b   1.000
_cell.length_c   1.000
_cell.angle_alpha   90.00
_cell.angle_beta   90.00
_cell.angle_gamma   90.00
#
_symmetry.space_group_name_H-M   'P 1'
#
loop_
_entity.id
_entity.type
_entity.pdbx_description
1 polymer ?
#
loop_
_entity_poly.entity_id
_entity_poly.type
_entity_poly.pdbx_seq_one_letter_code
_entity_poly.pdbx_strand_id
1 'polypeptide(L)'
;MPYCATLGIGVDDTCKSNRIVTKSGLKLKRQKYLGRHRVTIGTCATLDNFLQMGFPSNHFTHVLIDDASQCTETEIMMAVAQVSKERGQVILAGDPHQLQVFLMTVKLYRKTIAS
;
A
#
# COMPACT_ATOMS: atom_id res chain seq x y z
N MET A 1 -23.55 4.19 0.73
CA MET A 1 -22.39 4.11 1.66
C MET A 1 -21.27 5.00 1.14
N PRO A 2 -20.93 6.12 1.80
CA PRO A 2 -19.93 7.07 1.31
C PRO A 2 -18.48 6.68 1.61
N TYR A 3 -18.24 5.73 2.52
CA TYR A 3 -16.90 5.32 3.00
C TYR A 3 -16.40 3.98 2.44
N CYS A 4 -17.18 3.31 1.60
CA CYS A 4 -16.82 2.02 1.02
C CYS A 4 -16.56 2.18 -0.48
N ALA A 5 -15.44 1.65 -0.95
CA ALA A 5 -15.11 1.52 -2.36
C ALA A 5 -14.61 0.10 -2.61
N THR A 6 -15.08 -0.52 -3.70
CA THR A 6 -14.59 -1.83 -4.12
C THR A 6 -13.50 -1.62 -5.16
N LEU A 7 -12.41 -2.38 -5.01
CA LEU A 7 -11.34 -2.39 -5.98
C LEU A 7 -11.27 -3.77 -6.64
N GLY A 8 -11.37 -3.79 -7.97
CA GLY A 8 -11.13 -4.97 -8.78
C GLY A 8 -9.78 -4.84 -9.47
N ILE A 9 -8.89 -5.78 -9.21
CA ILE A 9 -7.61 -5.93 -9.92
C ILE A 9 -7.95 -6.60 -11.25
N GLY A 10 -7.58 -5.96 -12.35
CA GLY A 10 -7.84 -6.46 -13.70
C GLY A 10 -6.74 -5.96 -14.61
N VAL A 11 -6.32 -6.81 -15.55
CA VAL A 11 -5.25 -6.54 -16.51
C VAL A 11 -5.58 -5.28 -17.31
N ASP A 12 -4.63 -4.34 -17.35
CA ASP A 12 -4.72 -3.12 -18.13
C ASP A 12 -5.00 -3.48 -19.60
N ASP A 13 -5.95 -2.77 -20.21
CA ASP A 13 -6.54 -2.96 -21.56
C ASP A 13 -7.79 -3.85 -21.74
N THR A 14 -8.31 -4.52 -20.70
CA THR A 14 -9.63 -5.21 -20.85
C THR A 14 -10.85 -4.34 -20.55
N CYS A 15 -10.66 -3.17 -19.92
CA CYS A 15 -11.75 -2.28 -19.56
C CYS A 15 -11.38 -0.82 -19.88
N LYS A 16 -11.94 -0.28 -20.97
CA LYS A 16 -11.96 1.17 -21.24
C LYS A 16 -12.39 1.94 -19.99
N SER A 17 -11.84 3.13 -19.79
CA SER A 17 -11.99 4.02 -18.63
C SER A 17 -13.43 4.46 -18.31
N ASN A 18 -14.32 3.52 -17.99
CA ASN A 18 -15.71 3.80 -17.73
C ASN A 18 -16.16 3.05 -16.48
N ARG A 19 -16.28 3.82 -15.40
CA ARG A 19 -17.22 3.67 -14.27
C ARG A 19 -17.95 2.32 -14.25
N ILE A 20 -17.30 1.24 -13.79
CA ILE A 20 -17.98 -0.05 -13.63
C ILE A 20 -18.84 0.07 -12.36
N VAL A 21 -20.13 0.30 -12.57
CA VAL A 21 -21.15 0.16 -11.53
C VAL A 21 -21.64 -1.27 -11.64
N THR A 22 -21.38 -2.10 -10.62
CA THR A 22 -21.96 -3.45 -10.59
C THR A 22 -23.48 -3.35 -10.60
N LYS A 23 -24.19 -4.43 -10.97
CA LYS A 23 -25.66 -4.49 -10.90
C LYS A 23 -26.22 -4.16 -9.51
N SER A 24 -25.38 -4.30 -8.47
CA SER A 24 -25.66 -3.92 -7.07
C SER A 24 -25.36 -2.45 -6.71
N GLY A 25 -24.90 -1.62 -7.64
CA GLY A 25 -24.60 -0.20 -7.40
C GLY A 25 -23.21 0.10 -6.84
N LEU A 26 -22.33 -0.91 -6.72
CA LEU A 26 -20.96 -0.72 -6.23
C LEU A 26 -20.10 -0.05 -7.30
N LYS A 27 -19.38 1.00 -6.91
CA LYS A 27 -18.55 1.81 -7.81
C LYS A 27 -17.10 1.33 -7.74
N LEU A 28 -16.62 0.70 -8.80
CA LEU A 28 -15.23 0.22 -8.93
C LEU A 28 -14.25 1.35 -9.29
N LYS A 29 -13.02 1.26 -8.77
CA LYS A 29 -11.84 2.09 -9.10
C LYS A 29 -12.09 3.60 -9.04
N ARG A 30 -12.14 4.20 -7.85
CA ARG A 30 -12.10 5.67 -7.72
C ARG A 30 -11.01 6.17 -6.79
N GLN A 31 -9.83 6.38 -7.37
CA GLN A 31 -8.78 7.25 -6.84
C GLN A 31 -9.35 8.58 -6.31
N LYS A 32 -10.29 9.22 -7.04
CA LYS A 32 -10.97 10.46 -6.59
C LYS A 32 -11.76 10.33 -5.29
N TYR A 33 -12.16 9.13 -4.88
CA TYR A 33 -12.91 8.90 -3.65
C TYR A 33 -11.96 8.64 -2.49
N LEU A 34 -10.98 7.77 -2.68
CA LEU A 34 -9.94 7.55 -1.68
C LEU A 34 -9.13 8.83 -1.43
N GLY A 35 -8.73 9.54 -2.49
CA GLY A 35 -7.93 10.76 -2.35
C GLY A 35 -8.63 11.98 -1.76
N ARG A 36 -9.91 11.86 -1.38
CA ARG A 36 -10.59 12.88 -0.54
C ARG A 36 -10.35 12.66 0.94
N HIS A 37 -9.93 11.46 1.34
CA HIS A 37 -9.67 11.11 2.72
C HIS A 37 -8.25 11.54 3.07
N ARG A 38 -8.11 12.17 4.24
CA ARG A 38 -6.79 12.59 4.75
C ARG A 38 -5.97 11.41 5.27
N VAL A 39 -6.65 10.34 5.69
CA VAL A 39 -6.06 9.14 6.23
C VAL A 39 -6.71 7.96 5.52
N THR A 40 -5.88 7.05 5.03
CA THR A 40 -6.32 5.77 4.49
C THR A 40 -5.65 4.66 5.29
N ILE A 41 -6.44 3.69 5.74
CA ILE A 41 -5.98 2.54 6.53
C ILE A 41 -6.27 1.29 5.70
N GLY A 42 -5.27 0.41 5.61
CA GLY A 42 -5.38 -0.87 4.92
C GLY A 42 -4.28 -1.81 5.38
N THR A 43 -4.43 -3.09 5.04
CA THR A 43 -3.39 -4.10 5.27
C THR A 43 -2.25 -3.93 4.26
N CYS A 44 -1.01 -4.28 4.62
CA CYS A 44 0.14 -4.19 3.73
C CYS A 44 -0.08 -4.91 2.39
N ALA A 45 -0.73 -6.08 2.40
CA ALA A 45 -1.12 -6.81 1.19
C ALA A 45 -2.06 -6.02 0.24
N THR A 46 -2.83 -5.07 0.78
CA THR A 46 -3.72 -4.21 -0.01
C THR A 46 -3.05 -2.92 -0.47
N LEU A 47 -1.78 -2.66 -0.12
CA LEU A 47 -1.11 -1.43 -0.52
C LEU A 47 -0.75 -1.41 -2.01
N ASP A 48 -0.45 -2.56 -2.63
CA ASP A 48 -0.17 -2.66 -4.08
C ASP A 48 -1.24 -1.98 -4.94
N ASN A 49 -2.49 -2.20 -4.58
CA ASN A 49 -3.65 -1.60 -5.19
C ASN A 49 -3.59 -0.07 -5.32
N PHE A 50 -2.97 0.61 -4.35
CA PHE A 50 -2.82 2.06 -4.36
C PHE A 50 -1.76 2.53 -5.35
N LEU A 51 -0.71 1.73 -5.57
CA LEU A 51 0.25 1.98 -6.65
C LEU A 51 -0.44 1.91 -8.00
N GLN A 52 -1.24 0.86 -8.23
CA GLN A 52 -1.99 0.70 -9.49
C GLN A 52 -3.08 1.77 -9.70
N MET A 53 -3.58 2.40 -8.63
CA MET A 53 -4.56 3.49 -8.71
C MET A 53 -3.98 4.82 -9.20
N GLY A 54 -2.65 4.96 -9.28
CA GLY A 54 -1.99 6.12 -9.89
C GLY A 54 -2.27 7.44 -9.18
N PHE A 55 -2.13 7.48 -7.85
CA PHE A 55 -2.23 8.73 -7.08
C PHE A 55 -1.26 9.80 -7.60
N PRO A 56 -1.65 11.10 -7.58
CA PRO A 56 -0.74 12.15 -7.99
C PRO A 56 0.50 12.15 -7.10
N SER A 57 1.62 12.65 -7.62
CA SER A 57 2.82 12.83 -6.81
C SER A 57 2.51 13.64 -5.56
N ASN A 58 3.19 13.32 -4.47
CA ASN A 58 3.01 13.96 -3.16
C ASN A 58 1.62 13.78 -2.52
N HIS A 59 0.79 12.84 -3.00
CA HIS A 59 -0.50 12.54 -2.36
C HIS A 59 -0.34 11.94 -0.96
N PHE A 60 0.50 10.91 -0.84
CA PHE A 60 0.87 10.33 0.45
C PHE A 60 2.18 10.96 0.91
N THR A 61 2.11 11.72 1.99
CA THR A 61 3.29 12.33 2.62
C THR A 61 3.82 11.48 3.77
N HIS A 62 2.98 10.66 4.39
CA HIS A 62 3.35 9.83 5.53
C HIS A 62 2.80 8.42 5.33
N VAL A 63 3.62 7.41 5.60
CA VAL A 63 3.21 6.00 5.70
C VAL A 63 3.60 5.49 7.08
N LEU A 64 2.63 4.90 7.76
CA LEU A 64 2.81 4.26 9.05
C LEU A 64 2.53 2.77 8.85
N ILE A 65 3.50 1.92 9.19
CA ILE A 65 3.37 0.47 9.16
C ILE A 65 3.41 -0.02 10.59
N ASP A 66 2.31 -0.62 11.05
CA ASP A 66 2.23 -1.31 12.32
C ASP A 66 2.58 -2.79 12.14
N ASP A 67 3.08 -3.44 13.20
CA ASP A 67 3.61 -4.81 13.14
C ASP A 67 4.58 -5.05 11.97
N ALA A 68 5.46 -4.08 11.69
CA ALA A 68 6.42 -4.15 10.59
C ALA A 68 7.36 -5.36 10.69
N SER A 69 7.55 -5.92 11.90
CA SER A 69 8.31 -7.16 12.13
C SER A 69 7.62 -8.42 11.58
N GLN A 70 6.31 -8.37 11.28
CA GLN A 70 5.56 -9.45 10.65
C GLN A 70 5.36 -9.27 9.13
N CYS A 71 5.79 -8.13 8.58
CA CYS A 71 5.67 -7.82 7.15
C CYS A 71 6.93 -8.26 6.39
N THR A 72 6.76 -8.70 5.14
CA THR A 72 7.91 -8.96 4.25
C THR A 72 8.55 -7.67 3.74
N GLU A 73 9.82 -7.75 3.34
CA GLU A 73 10.55 -6.62 2.72
C GLU A 73 9.78 -6.04 1.52
N THR A 74 9.22 -6.92 0.68
CA THR A 74 8.43 -6.52 -0.49
C THR A 74 7.21 -5.72 -0.09
N GLU A 75 6.43 -6.18 0.90
CA GLU A 75 5.23 -5.47 1.36
C GLU A 75 5.54 -4.08 1.92
N ILE A 76 6.62 -3.98 2.71
CA ILE A 76 7.09 -2.70 3.24
C ILE A 76 7.49 -1.78 2.07
N MET A 77 8.24 -2.29 1.09
CA MET A 77 8.70 -1.52 -0.05
C MET A 77 7.54 -1.00 -0.90
N MET A 78 6.46 -1.77 -1.06
CA MET A 78 5.24 -1.31 -1.76
C MET A 78 4.54 -0.15 -1.06
N ALA A 79 4.56 -0.14 0.27
CA ALA A 79 4.05 0.97 1.07
C ALA A 79 4.92 2.22 0.90
N VAL A 80 6.23 2.06 1.03
CA VAL A 80 7.23 3.14 0.91
C VAL A 80 7.23 3.77 -0.48
N ALA A 81 7.03 2.97 -1.53
CA ALA A 81 7.01 3.45 -2.91
C ALA A 81 5.91 4.49 -3.21
N GLN A 82 4.88 4.59 -2.36
CA GLN A 82 3.79 5.56 -2.50
C GLN A 82 4.10 6.91 -1.87
N VAL A 83 5.15 6.98 -1.04
CA VAL A 83 5.49 8.17 -0.27
C VAL A 83 6.16 9.21 -1.16
N SER A 84 5.77 10.48 -0.95
CA SER A 84 6.41 11.65 -1.56
C SER A 84 7.93 11.61 -1.42
N LYS A 85 8.67 11.81 -2.52
CA LYS A 85 10.13 11.94 -2.48
C LYS A 85 10.61 13.25 -1.82
N GLU A 86 9.77 14.29 -1.82
CA GLU A 86 10.14 15.63 -1.37
C GLU A 86 9.85 15.87 0.12
N ARG A 87 8.73 15.35 0.62
CA ARG A 87 8.26 15.57 2.00
C ARG A 87 7.82 14.28 2.70
N GLY A 88 8.32 13.16 2.21
CA GLY A 88 7.96 11.83 2.65
C GLY A 88 8.47 11.48 4.04
N GLN A 89 7.63 10.83 4.83
CA GLN A 89 8.04 10.16 6.06
C GLN A 89 7.51 8.73 6.09
N VAL A 90 8.36 7.81 6.51
CA VAL A 90 8.01 6.40 6.73
C VAL A 90 8.27 6.11 8.20
N ILE A 91 7.25 5.60 8.87
CA ILE A 91 7.32 5.19 10.28
C ILE A 91 7.03 3.70 10.32
N LEU A 92 7.97 2.93 10.84
CA LEU A 92 7.83 1.49 11.06
C LEU A 92 7.71 1.26 12.56
N ALA A 93 6.55 0.74 12.98
CA ALA A 93 6.30 0.29 14.34
C ALA A 93 6.21 -1.23 14.32
N GLY A 94 6.80 -1.88 15.32
CA GLY A 94 6.78 -3.33 15.46
C GLY A 94 7.80 -3.76 16.49
N ASP A 95 7.52 -4.85 17.19
CA ASP A 95 8.47 -5.46 18.13
C ASP A 95 9.26 -6.56 17.40
N PRO A 96 10.60 -6.42 17.26
CA PRO A 96 11.45 -7.48 16.72
C PRO A 96 11.43 -8.78 17.54
N HIS A 97 11.06 -8.72 18.81
CA HIS A 97 11.05 -9.85 19.76
C HIS A 97 9.67 -10.52 19.92
N GLN A 98 8.61 -9.92 19.39
CA GLN A 98 7.28 -10.53 19.35
C GLN A 98 7.22 -11.54 18.19
N LEU A 99 6.50 -12.66 18.37
CA LEU A 99 6.44 -13.80 17.42
C LEU A 99 6.27 -13.34 15.96
N GLN A 100 7.33 -13.42 15.18
CA GLN A 100 7.27 -13.14 13.74
C GLN A 100 6.58 -14.31 13.03
N VAL A 101 5.63 -14.00 12.13
CA VAL A 101 5.12 -14.98 11.17
C VAL A 101 6.31 -15.50 10.38
N PHE A 102 6.50 -16.82 10.34
CA PHE A 102 7.66 -17.47 9.75
C PHE A 102 7.68 -17.27 8.22
N LEU A 103 8.28 -16.16 7.78
CA LEU A 103 8.62 -15.91 6.38
C LEU A 103 10.15 -15.89 6.26
N MET A 104 10.67 -16.93 5.62
CA MET A 104 12.06 -17.04 5.19
C MET A 104 12.36 -15.92 4.18
N THR A 105 12.82 -14.76 4.61
CA THR A 105 13.76 -13.87 3.91
C THR A 105 14.12 -12.70 4.85
N VAL A 106 15.22 -12.84 5.61
CA VAL A 106 16.36 -11.91 5.75
C VAL A 106 17.33 -12.54 6.75
N LYS A 107 18.23 -13.39 6.24
CA LYS A 107 19.56 -13.61 6.84
C LYS A 107 20.66 -13.05 5.94
N LEU A 108 20.33 -12.04 5.13
CA LEU A 108 21.22 -11.53 4.06
C LEU A 108 21.59 -10.05 4.19
N TYR A 109 21.66 -9.50 5.41
CA TYR A 109 22.24 -8.17 5.64
C TYR A 109 23.18 -8.12 6.86
N ARG A 110 24.04 -9.14 7.00
CA ARG A 110 25.14 -9.11 7.99
C ARG A 110 26.55 -9.33 7.42
N LYS A 111 26.72 -9.05 6.12
CA LYS A 111 28.03 -8.89 5.47
C LYS A 111 27.87 -7.85 4.39
N THR A 112 28.40 -6.64 4.62
CA THR A 112 28.91 -5.63 3.65
C THR A 112 28.89 -4.25 4.30
N ILE A 113 29.50 -4.11 5.49
CA ILE A 113 30.14 -2.86 5.97
C ILE A 113 31.28 -3.30 6.91
N ALA A 114 32.30 -3.95 6.35
CA ALA A 114 33.60 -4.19 6.98
C ALA A 114 34.56 -4.71 5.92
N SER A 115 35.06 -3.79 5.08
CA SER A 115 36.28 -3.90 4.26
C SER A 115 36.42 -2.67 3.39
#